data_AF-A0A8T4V7U5-F1
#
_entry.id   AF-A0A8T4V7U5-F1
#
_cell.length_a   1.000
_cell.length_b   1.000
_cell.length_c   1.000
_cell.angle_alpha   90.00
_cell.angle_beta   90.00
_cell.angle_gamma   90.00
#
_symmetry.space_group_name_H-M   'P 1'
#
loop_
_entity.id
_entity.type
_entity.pdbx_description
1 polymer ?
#
loop_
_entity_poly.entity_id
_entity_poly.type
_entity_poly.pdbx_seq_one_letter_code
_entity_poly.pdbx_strand_id
1 'polypeptide(L)'
;MKEIWKESQDNKYMKAEDLTRDIQKEKFKYGLIIEFLIGGFKMKKILTIFMAFLLIIGLSPVYAQELDADQIEEQGGLTPDSALYRLDRAAEKLSLLLTFGKTAKAKKGLDHAMERVLEAKTLIKKGKVGKLEELKEEHRKSVEKVKENLEKIKERDSEKALEDVLEVELKLEEQANELEKVETELDLKVVGKLNDEQLEKLKSLLESLNIDVSEVKIKVREGKEELKIRVKKEKQKTDEEIKQLEEKFKVREVKKENAEQAVERLAQKLEKLTEIANKHKERGRDVSEIEVRLNEVREILEKLKTQISNNELDSVKDLIQKADQLLNFREVFRALENEDENKLRELKREKELKKKELESKLKELEKRRAEKLSKEAEKALERAEELGEDEDREEENKPERGAKAESERTEN
;
A
#
# COMPACT_ATOMS: atom_id res chain seq x y z
N MET A 1 -4.22 6.99 54.78
CA MET A 1 -4.52 7.96 55.87
C MET A 1 -3.26 8.52 56.54
N LYS A 2 -2.47 7.76 57.32
CA LYS A 2 -1.24 8.30 57.97
C LYS A 2 -0.14 8.72 56.98
N GLU A 3 0.00 8.03 55.86
CA GLU A 3 0.98 8.40 54.80
C GLU A 3 0.53 9.63 54.00
N ILE A 4 -0.74 9.71 53.62
CA ILE A 4 -1.33 10.87 52.93
C ILE A 4 -1.21 12.15 53.78
N TRP A 5 -1.35 12.04 55.11
CA TRP A 5 -1.18 13.17 56.02
C TRP A 5 0.29 13.61 56.15
N LYS A 6 1.23 12.68 55.93
CA LYS A 6 2.67 12.96 55.94
C LYS A 6 3.11 13.62 54.63
N GLU A 7 2.55 13.17 53.50
CA GLU A 7 2.82 13.71 52.16
C GLU A 7 2.22 15.12 51.96
N SER A 8 1.12 15.45 52.65
CA SER A 8 0.52 16.79 52.60
C SER A 8 1.26 17.84 53.46
N GLN A 9 2.15 17.44 54.37
CA GLN A 9 2.98 18.36 55.16
C GLN A 9 4.21 18.82 54.37
N ASP A 10 4.72 18.00 53.45
CA ASP A 10 5.94 18.26 52.68
C ASP A 10 5.69 19.04 51.39
N ASN A 11 4.43 19.18 50.94
CA ASN A 11 4.08 19.88 49.71
C ASN A 11 3.36 21.21 50.00
N LYS A 12 4.12 22.32 49.99
CA LYS A 12 3.69 23.65 50.45
C LYS A 12 2.63 24.36 49.59
N TYR A 13 2.02 23.69 48.60
CA TYR A 13 1.00 24.29 47.71
C TYR A 13 -0.07 23.30 47.22
N MET A 14 -0.56 22.39 48.06
CA MET A 14 -1.78 21.65 47.73
C MET A 14 -3.01 22.45 48.23
N LYS A 15 -3.82 22.97 47.29
CA LYS A 15 -5.05 23.70 47.63
C LYS A 15 -6.00 22.79 48.41
N ALA A 16 -6.65 23.31 49.45
CA ALA A 16 -7.51 22.53 50.35
C ALA A 16 -8.64 21.75 49.63
N GLU A 17 -9.04 22.19 48.44
CA GLU A 17 -10.03 21.54 47.56
C GLU A 17 -9.53 20.22 46.95
N ASP A 18 -8.23 20.11 46.61
CA ASP A 18 -7.68 18.88 46.03
C ASP A 18 -7.52 17.78 47.09
N LEU A 19 -7.17 18.16 48.31
CA LEU A 19 -7.09 17.23 49.45
C LEU A 19 -8.48 16.68 49.83
N THR A 20 -9.53 17.51 49.75
CA THR A 20 -10.90 17.05 50.02
C THR A 20 -11.42 16.12 48.93
N ARG A 21 -11.06 16.36 47.66
CA ARG A 21 -11.42 15.48 46.54
C ARG A 21 -10.74 14.11 46.62
N ASP A 22 -9.47 14.07 46.99
CA ASP A 22 -8.73 12.80 47.13
C ASP A 22 -9.18 12.00 48.36
N ILE A 23 -9.50 12.68 49.47
CA ILE A 23 -10.14 12.03 50.63
C ILE A 23 -11.54 11.51 50.28
N GLN A 24 -12.34 12.23 49.47
CA GLN A 24 -13.64 11.73 49.01
C GLN A 24 -13.50 10.53 48.07
N LYS A 25 -12.52 10.52 47.15
CA LYS A 25 -12.23 9.37 46.27
C LYS A 25 -11.78 8.14 47.06
N GLU A 26 -10.91 8.30 48.05
CA GLU A 26 -10.53 7.20 48.93
C GLU A 26 -11.71 6.71 49.78
N LYS A 27 -12.51 7.62 50.35
CA LYS A 27 -13.73 7.24 51.08
C LYS A 27 -14.73 6.48 50.21
N PHE A 28 -14.83 6.80 48.91
CA PHE A 28 -15.69 6.05 47.98
C PHE A 28 -15.12 4.67 47.66
N LYS A 29 -13.80 4.57 47.45
CA LYS A 29 -13.09 3.32 47.15
C LYS A 29 -13.14 2.35 48.33
N TYR A 30 -12.93 2.84 49.55
CA TYR A 30 -13.01 2.01 50.76
C TYR A 30 -14.43 1.89 51.30
N GLY A 31 -15.34 2.83 51.01
CA GLY A 31 -16.77 2.73 51.35
C GLY A 31 -17.44 1.56 50.63
N LEU A 32 -17.16 1.37 49.34
CA LEU A 32 -17.61 0.21 48.56
C LEU A 32 -17.05 -1.12 49.09
N ILE A 33 -15.79 -1.12 49.53
CA ILE A 33 -15.13 -2.30 50.08
C ILE A 33 -15.64 -2.61 51.50
N ILE A 34 -15.92 -1.60 52.32
CA ILE A 34 -16.45 -1.74 53.67
C ILE A 34 -17.93 -2.13 53.64
N GLU A 35 -18.74 -1.61 52.72
CA GLU A 35 -20.11 -2.08 52.50
C GLU A 35 -20.14 -3.53 51.99
N PHE A 36 -19.16 -3.95 51.18
CA PHE A 36 -19.01 -5.34 50.73
C PHE A 36 -18.55 -6.29 51.87
N LEU A 37 -17.79 -5.80 52.85
CA LEU A 37 -17.24 -6.60 53.95
C LEU A 37 -18.09 -6.60 55.23
N ILE A 38 -18.84 -5.54 55.50
CA ILE A 38 -19.68 -5.38 56.70
C ILE A 38 -21.17 -5.55 56.38
N GLY A 39 -21.58 -5.20 55.17
CA GLY A 39 -22.92 -5.47 54.70
C GLY A 39 -23.08 -6.96 54.43
N GLY A 40 -23.81 -7.66 55.31
CA GLY A 40 -24.38 -8.99 55.05
C GLY A 40 -25.40 -8.93 53.91
N PHE A 41 -24.99 -8.47 52.74
CA PHE A 41 -25.74 -8.48 51.51
C PHE A 41 -25.81 -9.94 51.08
N LYS A 42 -26.78 -10.66 51.67
CA LYS A 42 -27.02 -12.11 51.59
C LYS A 42 -26.25 -12.71 50.42
N MET A 43 -25.04 -13.26 50.66
CA MET A 43 -24.16 -13.80 49.60
C MET A 43 -24.90 -14.76 48.68
N LYS A 44 -25.95 -15.42 49.18
CA LYS A 44 -26.90 -16.19 48.39
C LYS A 44 -27.48 -15.42 47.21
N LYS A 45 -27.88 -14.14 47.35
CA LYS A 45 -28.47 -13.33 46.27
C LYS A 45 -27.45 -12.89 45.21
N ILE A 46 -26.22 -12.51 45.60
CA ILE A 46 -25.15 -12.18 44.64
C ILE A 46 -24.69 -13.43 43.90
N LEU A 47 -24.54 -14.56 44.61
CA LEU A 47 -24.25 -15.86 43.99
C LEU A 47 -25.40 -16.29 43.06
N THR A 48 -26.66 -16.05 43.43
CA THR A 48 -27.82 -16.35 42.56
C THR A 48 -27.84 -15.43 41.34
N ILE A 49 -27.48 -14.15 41.46
CA ILE A 49 -27.39 -13.23 40.31
C ILE A 49 -26.23 -13.62 39.39
N PHE A 50 -25.08 -13.99 39.93
CA PHE A 50 -23.94 -14.44 39.14
C PHE A 50 -24.22 -15.78 38.45
N MET A 51 -24.89 -16.71 39.13
CA MET A 51 -25.31 -18.01 38.59
C MET A 51 -26.45 -17.86 37.58
N ALA A 52 -27.36 -16.91 37.78
CA ALA A 52 -28.39 -16.54 36.79
C ALA A 52 -27.78 -15.87 35.56
N PHE A 53 -26.75 -15.03 35.73
CA PHE A 53 -26.00 -14.46 34.61
C PHE A 53 -25.25 -15.55 33.83
N LEU A 54 -24.64 -16.53 34.51
CA LEU A 54 -24.03 -17.72 33.91
C LEU A 54 -25.05 -18.63 33.22
N LEU A 55 -26.27 -18.76 33.76
CA LEU A 55 -27.37 -19.52 33.14
C LEU A 55 -27.98 -18.81 31.93
N ILE A 56 -28.06 -17.48 31.93
CA ILE A 56 -28.53 -16.69 30.79
C ILE A 56 -27.49 -16.71 29.65
N ILE A 57 -26.19 -16.73 29.98
CA ILE A 57 -25.12 -16.96 29.00
C ILE A 57 -25.13 -18.42 28.49
N GLY A 58 -25.46 -19.40 29.34
CA GLY A 58 -25.51 -20.82 28.99
C GLY A 58 -26.77 -21.29 28.25
N LEU A 59 -27.85 -20.49 28.25
CA LEU A 59 -29.12 -20.79 27.57
C LEU A 59 -29.39 -19.92 26.35
N SER A 60 -28.48 -19.00 26.01
CA SER A 60 -28.51 -18.42 24.67
C SER A 60 -28.23 -19.56 23.70
N PRO A 61 -29.10 -19.89 22.73
CA PRO A 61 -28.65 -20.62 21.57
C PRO A 61 -27.51 -19.78 21.01
N VAL A 62 -26.28 -20.25 21.20
CA VAL A 62 -25.15 -19.78 20.43
C VAL A 62 -25.59 -20.12 19.02
N TYR A 63 -26.14 -19.13 18.32
CA TYR A 63 -26.13 -19.10 16.89
C TYR A 63 -24.65 -18.99 16.53
N ALA A 64 -23.94 -20.12 16.67
CA ALA A 64 -22.85 -20.45 15.79
C ALA A 64 -23.55 -20.47 14.43
N GLN A 65 -23.59 -19.30 13.78
CA GLN A 65 -23.51 -19.34 12.34
C GLN A 65 -22.28 -20.21 12.10
N GLU A 66 -22.50 -21.39 11.52
CA GLU A 66 -21.52 -22.05 10.68
C GLU A 66 -21.10 -20.99 9.66
N LEU A 67 -20.20 -20.11 10.07
CA LEU A 67 -19.15 -19.64 9.21
C LEU A 67 -18.40 -20.93 8.95
N ASP A 68 -18.67 -21.51 7.78
CA ASP A 68 -17.93 -22.62 7.23
C ASP A 68 -16.46 -22.43 7.64
N ALA A 69 -15.90 -23.41 8.36
CA ALA A 69 -14.49 -23.36 8.75
C ALA A 69 -13.58 -23.16 7.51
N ASP A 70 -14.08 -23.58 6.34
CA ASP A 70 -13.46 -23.40 5.03
C ASP A 70 -13.49 -21.93 4.52
N GLN A 71 -14.35 -21.05 5.05
CA GLN A 71 -14.35 -19.61 4.73
C GLN A 71 -13.50 -18.76 5.69
N ILE A 72 -13.11 -19.31 6.85
CA ILE A 72 -12.23 -18.65 7.82
C ILE A 72 -10.76 -18.76 7.38
N GLU A 73 -10.39 -19.76 6.57
CA GLU A 73 -9.02 -19.90 6.07
C GLU A 73 -8.65 -18.88 4.98
N GLU A 74 -9.62 -18.29 4.26
CA GLU A 74 -9.36 -17.26 3.24
C GLU A 74 -9.58 -15.80 3.72
N GLN A 75 -10.30 -15.61 4.83
CA GLN A 75 -10.56 -14.29 5.39
C GLN A 75 -9.66 -14.09 6.62
N GLY A 76 -8.78 -13.10 6.56
CA GLY A 76 -8.08 -12.66 7.77
C GLY A 76 -9.05 -12.37 8.91
N GLY A 77 -8.52 -12.29 10.14
CA GLY A 77 -9.29 -11.91 11.32
C GLY A 77 -10.06 -10.60 11.15
N LEU A 78 -10.74 -10.16 12.21
CA LEU A 78 -11.50 -8.91 12.13
C LEU A 78 -10.55 -7.76 11.74
N THR A 79 -10.87 -7.03 10.67
CA THR A 79 -10.04 -5.91 10.24
C THR A 79 -10.28 -4.67 11.12
N PRO A 80 -9.34 -3.69 11.20
CA PRO A 80 -9.49 -2.50 12.04
C PRO A 80 -10.66 -1.56 11.71
N ASP A 81 -11.36 -1.79 10.60
CA ASP A 81 -12.60 -1.10 10.25
C ASP A 81 -13.85 -1.75 10.86
N SER A 82 -13.73 -2.93 11.47
CA SER A 82 -14.80 -3.61 12.18
C SER A 82 -15.01 -3.05 13.59
N ALA A 83 -16.27 -2.87 13.99
CA ALA A 83 -16.64 -2.44 15.35
C ALA A 83 -16.15 -3.40 16.44
N LEU A 84 -16.02 -4.69 16.11
CA LEU A 84 -15.60 -5.74 17.05
C LEU A 84 -14.08 -5.94 17.09
N TYR A 85 -13.29 -5.22 16.27
CA TYR A 85 -11.84 -5.37 16.22
C TYR A 85 -11.16 -5.23 17.59
N ARG A 86 -11.61 -4.26 18.39
CA ARG A 86 -11.04 -4.04 19.73
C ARG A 86 -11.31 -5.20 20.69
N LEU A 87 -12.42 -5.91 20.51
CA LEU A 87 -12.75 -7.10 21.29
C LEU A 87 -11.88 -8.28 20.86
N ASP A 88 -11.67 -8.45 19.56
CA ASP A 88 -10.73 -9.43 19.00
C ASP A 88 -9.32 -9.23 19.58
N ARG A 89 -8.83 -8.00 19.51
CA ARG A 89 -7.54 -7.60 20.10
C ARG A 89 -7.44 -7.89 21.60
N ALA A 90 -8.54 -7.78 22.34
CA ALA A 90 -8.58 -8.09 23.77
C ALA A 90 -8.57 -9.61 24.02
N ALA A 91 -9.29 -10.37 23.21
CA ALA A 91 -9.31 -11.83 23.25
C ALA A 91 -7.92 -12.42 22.94
N GLU A 92 -7.23 -11.90 21.94
CA GLU A 92 -5.85 -12.29 21.61
C GLU A 92 -4.88 -12.03 22.76
N LYS A 93 -4.97 -10.85 23.41
CA LYS A 93 -4.13 -10.51 24.57
C LYS A 93 -4.40 -11.45 25.74
N LEU A 94 -5.67 -11.79 25.98
CA LEU A 94 -6.06 -12.74 27.02
C LEU A 94 -5.55 -14.15 26.69
N SER A 95 -5.71 -14.59 25.44
CA SER A 95 -5.20 -15.87 24.96
C SER A 95 -3.69 -15.98 25.18
N LEU A 96 -2.92 -14.97 24.77
CA LEU A 96 -1.47 -14.93 24.96
C LEU A 96 -1.05 -14.93 26.44
N LEU A 97 -1.84 -14.26 27.30
CA LEU A 97 -1.60 -14.24 28.74
C LEU A 97 -1.78 -15.64 29.35
N LEU A 98 -2.84 -16.34 28.94
CA LEU A 98 -3.22 -17.68 29.40
C LEU A 98 -2.40 -18.82 28.78
N THR A 99 -1.70 -18.58 27.67
CA THR A 99 -0.78 -19.57 27.09
C THR A 99 0.37 -19.87 28.04
N PHE A 100 0.62 -21.15 28.33
CA PHE A 100 1.72 -21.57 29.21
C PHE A 100 2.96 -21.97 28.41
N GLY A 101 4.14 -21.54 28.86
CA GLY A 101 5.43 -21.85 28.21
C GLY A 101 5.91 -20.75 27.27
N LYS A 102 7.23 -20.58 27.17
CA LYS A 102 7.83 -19.50 26.36
C LYS A 102 7.69 -19.78 24.87
N THR A 103 7.97 -21.00 24.43
CA THR A 103 7.79 -21.35 23.02
C THR A 103 6.33 -21.30 22.60
N ALA A 104 5.40 -21.81 23.42
CA ALA A 104 3.97 -21.73 23.12
C ALA A 104 3.50 -20.26 22.99
N LYS A 105 4.00 -19.36 23.84
CA LYS A 105 3.75 -17.92 23.71
C LYS A 105 4.36 -17.32 22.44
N ALA A 106 5.55 -17.77 22.03
CA ALA A 106 6.16 -17.36 20.77
C ALA A 106 5.31 -17.83 19.57
N LYS A 107 4.89 -19.10 19.54
CA LYS A 107 3.99 -19.65 18.52
C LYS A 107 2.68 -18.86 18.44
N LYS A 108 2.04 -18.61 19.59
CA LYS A 108 0.80 -17.82 19.65
C LYS A 108 1.00 -16.36 19.22
N GLY A 109 2.16 -15.78 19.51
CA GLY A 109 2.54 -14.45 19.03
C GLY A 109 2.70 -14.40 17.51
N LEU A 110 3.26 -15.44 16.90
CA LEU A 110 3.34 -15.58 15.44
C LEU A 110 1.96 -15.74 14.81
N ASP A 111 1.04 -16.49 15.44
CA ASP A 111 -0.34 -16.60 14.94
C ASP A 111 -1.01 -15.21 14.86
N HIS A 112 -0.90 -14.40 15.91
CA HIS A 112 -1.42 -13.02 15.90
C HIS A 112 -0.72 -12.12 14.86
N ALA A 113 0.58 -12.32 14.64
CA ALA A 113 1.32 -11.59 13.61
C ALA A 113 0.85 -11.99 12.21
N MET A 114 0.64 -13.28 11.95
CA MET A 114 0.06 -13.79 10.70
C MET A 114 -1.34 -13.23 10.46
N GLU A 115 -2.19 -13.16 11.50
CA GLU A 115 -3.51 -12.51 11.39
C GLU A 115 -3.39 -11.08 10.87
N ARG A 116 -2.37 -10.30 11.30
CA ARG A 116 -2.17 -8.94 10.78
C ARG A 116 -1.80 -8.92 9.30
N VAL A 117 -1.03 -9.91 8.83
CA VAL A 117 -0.70 -10.08 7.40
C VAL A 117 -1.97 -10.36 6.59
N LEU A 118 -2.86 -11.22 7.08
CA LEU A 118 -4.12 -11.56 6.41
C LEU A 118 -5.15 -10.42 6.49
N GLU A 119 -5.18 -9.66 7.59
CA GLU A 119 -5.95 -8.42 7.70
C GLU A 119 -5.45 -7.37 6.70
N ALA A 120 -4.14 -7.23 6.53
CA ALA A 120 -3.56 -6.36 5.51
C ALA A 120 -3.99 -6.79 4.10
N LYS A 121 -3.87 -8.08 3.76
CA LYS A 121 -4.38 -8.66 2.50
C LYS A 121 -5.85 -8.27 2.26
N THR A 122 -6.68 -8.37 3.28
CA THR A 122 -8.10 -8.04 3.23
C THR A 122 -8.34 -6.54 2.97
N LEU A 123 -7.60 -5.67 3.66
CA LEU A 123 -7.69 -4.22 3.44
C LEU A 123 -7.21 -3.80 2.05
N ILE A 124 -6.16 -4.44 1.52
CA ILE A 124 -5.64 -4.22 0.17
C ILE A 124 -6.70 -4.54 -0.88
N LYS A 125 -7.33 -5.72 -0.76
CA LYS A 125 -8.44 -6.13 -1.65
C LYS A 125 -9.60 -5.14 -1.61
N LYS A 126 -9.86 -4.52 -0.45
CA LYS A 126 -10.91 -3.51 -0.24
C LYS A 126 -10.46 -2.07 -0.60
N GLY A 127 -9.20 -1.84 -0.97
CA GLY A 127 -8.64 -0.51 -1.23
C GLY A 127 -8.59 0.41 0.01
N LYS A 128 -8.67 -0.15 1.22
CA LYS A 128 -8.78 0.60 2.48
C LYS A 128 -7.40 0.77 3.15
N VAL A 129 -6.60 1.71 2.67
CA VAL A 129 -5.23 1.91 3.19
C VAL A 129 -5.14 2.75 4.48
N GLY A 130 -6.22 3.42 4.89
CA GLY A 130 -6.19 4.34 6.05
C GLY A 130 -5.95 3.68 7.41
N LYS A 131 -6.00 2.34 7.47
CA LYS A 131 -5.84 1.55 8.70
C LYS A 131 -4.55 0.71 8.73
N LEU A 132 -3.69 0.87 7.73
CA LEU A 132 -2.46 0.07 7.61
C LEU A 132 -1.45 0.35 8.73
N GLU A 133 -1.36 1.58 9.22
CA GLU A 133 -0.44 1.91 10.32
C GLU A 133 -0.85 1.22 11.64
N GLU A 134 -2.15 1.06 11.88
CA GLU A 134 -2.66 0.34 13.04
C GLU A 134 -2.28 -1.15 12.98
N LEU A 135 -2.35 -1.75 11.78
CA LEU A 135 -1.88 -3.13 11.56
C LEU A 135 -0.37 -3.28 11.75
N LYS A 136 0.40 -2.34 11.22
CA LYS A 136 1.86 -2.31 11.36
C LYS A 136 2.28 -2.36 12.82
N GLU A 137 1.69 -1.49 13.63
CA GLU A 137 2.02 -1.38 15.04
C GLU A 137 1.60 -2.63 15.83
N GLU A 138 0.43 -3.22 15.56
CA GLU A 138 0.01 -4.45 16.23
C GLU A 138 0.82 -5.68 15.78
N HIS A 139 1.25 -5.73 14.50
CA HIS A 139 2.18 -6.76 14.03
C HIS A 139 3.52 -6.65 14.76
N ARG A 140 4.09 -5.44 14.79
CA ARG A 140 5.36 -5.16 15.47
C ARG A 140 5.32 -5.59 16.93
N LYS A 141 4.27 -5.23 17.67
CA LYS A 141 4.07 -5.66 19.07
C LYS A 141 4.01 -7.18 19.22
N SER A 142 3.39 -7.86 18.27
CA SER A 142 3.30 -9.33 18.28
C SER A 142 4.67 -9.94 18.06
N VAL A 143 5.42 -9.46 17.06
CA VAL A 143 6.78 -9.91 16.75
C VAL A 143 7.78 -9.59 17.86
N GLU A 144 7.70 -8.42 18.49
CA GLU A 144 8.55 -8.07 19.65
C GLU A 144 8.36 -9.06 20.81
N LYS A 145 7.11 -9.44 21.11
CA LYS A 145 6.83 -10.47 22.12
C LYS A 145 7.34 -11.85 21.72
N VAL A 146 7.34 -12.18 20.42
CA VAL A 146 7.95 -13.43 19.93
C VAL A 146 9.45 -13.39 20.24
N LYS A 147 10.15 -12.32 19.84
CA LYS A 147 11.58 -12.12 20.10
C LYS A 147 11.92 -12.26 21.59
N GLU A 148 11.17 -11.57 22.47
CA GLU A 148 11.38 -11.64 23.92
C GLU A 148 11.18 -13.05 24.51
N ASN A 149 10.23 -13.82 23.97
CA ASN A 149 9.98 -15.17 24.45
C ASN A 149 11.04 -16.15 23.95
N LEU A 150 11.56 -15.97 22.73
CA LEU A 150 12.63 -16.79 22.16
C LEU A 150 13.96 -16.62 22.92
N GLU A 151 14.34 -15.38 23.26
CA GLU A 151 15.57 -15.10 24.04
C GLU A 151 15.56 -15.74 25.45
N LYS A 152 14.38 -16.02 25.98
CA LYS A 152 14.17 -16.52 27.34
C LYS A 152 13.86 -18.02 27.36
N ILE A 153 14.08 -18.74 26.26
CA ILE A 153 13.90 -20.21 26.22
C ILE A 153 14.96 -20.85 27.12
N LYS A 154 14.50 -21.25 28.32
CA LYS A 154 15.27 -22.01 29.32
C LYS A 154 14.54 -23.30 29.66
N GLU A 155 13.92 -23.92 28.67
CA GLU A 155 13.23 -25.19 28.84
C GLU A 155 14.19 -26.22 29.43
N ARG A 156 13.72 -26.97 30.44
CA ARG A 156 14.55 -27.99 31.11
C ARG A 156 14.89 -29.16 30.20
N ASP A 157 14.04 -29.42 29.21
CA ASP A 157 14.29 -30.44 28.20
C ASP A 157 14.76 -29.77 26.91
N SER A 158 16.07 -29.88 26.64
CA SER A 158 16.71 -29.28 25.48
C SER A 158 16.22 -29.86 24.15
N GLU A 159 15.82 -31.14 24.12
CA GLU A 159 15.31 -31.77 22.90
C GLU A 159 13.92 -31.23 22.57
N LYS A 160 13.03 -31.19 23.56
CA LYS A 160 11.71 -30.58 23.40
C LYS A 160 11.83 -29.11 23.01
N ALA A 161 12.77 -28.36 23.60
CA ALA A 161 13.01 -26.96 23.22
C ALA A 161 13.42 -26.82 21.75
N LEU A 162 14.25 -27.74 21.25
CA LEU A 162 14.68 -27.74 19.85
C LEU A 162 13.51 -28.03 18.90
N GLU A 163 12.70 -29.03 19.21
CA GLU A 163 11.44 -29.33 18.48
C GLU A 163 10.52 -28.09 18.42
N ASP A 164 10.37 -27.46 19.58
CA ASP A 164 9.56 -26.26 19.75
C ASP A 164 10.05 -25.08 18.88
N VAL A 165 11.37 -24.88 18.79
CA VAL A 165 12.00 -23.87 17.93
C VAL A 165 11.90 -24.22 16.45
N LEU A 166 11.95 -25.50 16.08
CA LEU A 166 11.75 -25.95 14.69
C LEU A 166 10.32 -25.67 14.20
N GLU A 167 9.32 -25.84 15.06
CA GLU A 167 7.94 -25.48 14.72
C GLU A 167 7.76 -23.96 14.59
N VAL A 168 8.47 -23.16 15.41
CA VAL A 168 8.51 -21.70 15.23
C VAL A 168 9.17 -21.33 13.89
N GLU A 169 10.26 -22.02 13.51
CA GLU A 169 10.91 -21.82 12.20
C GLU A 169 9.93 -22.11 11.06
N LEU A 170 9.16 -23.20 11.15
CA LEU A 170 8.15 -23.57 10.17
C LEU A 170 7.10 -22.46 9.98
N LYS A 171 6.51 -21.97 11.08
CA LYS A 171 5.51 -20.89 11.03
C LYS A 171 6.06 -19.59 10.43
N LEU A 172 7.34 -19.30 10.66
CA LEU A 172 7.99 -18.13 10.04
C LEU A 172 8.20 -18.29 8.54
N GLU A 173 8.44 -19.51 8.06
CA GLU A 173 8.49 -19.79 6.63
C GLU A 173 7.12 -19.61 5.97
N GLU A 174 6.05 -20.08 6.62
CA GLU A 174 4.67 -19.85 6.17
C GLU A 174 4.32 -18.36 6.12
N GLN A 175 4.64 -17.61 7.19
CA GLN A 175 4.39 -16.17 7.25
C GLN A 175 5.15 -15.37 6.20
N ALA A 176 6.41 -15.75 5.93
CA ALA A 176 7.19 -15.12 4.87
C ALA A 176 6.58 -15.38 3.48
N ASN A 177 6.11 -16.61 3.22
CA ASN A 177 5.44 -16.94 1.97
C ASN A 177 4.11 -16.19 1.80
N GLU A 178 3.30 -16.08 2.86
CA GLU A 178 2.06 -15.28 2.80
C GLU A 178 2.34 -13.80 2.54
N LEU A 179 3.35 -13.21 3.16
CA LEU A 179 3.76 -11.83 2.87
C LEU A 179 4.11 -11.63 1.38
N GLU A 180 4.85 -12.57 0.80
CA GLU A 180 5.21 -12.53 -0.62
C GLU A 180 4.00 -12.69 -1.55
N LYS A 181 3.03 -13.53 -1.18
CA LYS A 181 1.74 -13.65 -1.89
C LYS A 181 0.98 -12.33 -1.85
N VAL A 182 0.93 -11.67 -0.69
CA VAL A 182 0.27 -10.36 -0.54
C VAL A 182 0.94 -9.29 -1.40
N GLU A 183 2.26 -9.25 -1.43
CA GLU A 183 3.04 -8.34 -2.27
C GLU A 183 2.80 -8.59 -3.77
N THR A 184 2.74 -9.86 -4.17
CA THR A 184 2.42 -10.21 -5.56
C THR A 184 0.99 -9.83 -5.95
N GLU A 185 0.01 -10.05 -5.06
CA GLU A 185 -1.36 -9.59 -5.29
C GLU A 185 -1.45 -8.07 -5.43
N LEU A 186 -0.68 -7.32 -4.64
CA LEU A 186 -0.56 -5.87 -4.76
C LEU A 186 -0.04 -5.47 -6.15
N ASP A 187 1.08 -6.04 -6.59
CA ASP A 187 1.68 -5.74 -7.90
C ASP A 187 0.74 -6.10 -9.06
N LEU A 188 0.06 -7.24 -8.98
CA LEU A 188 -0.78 -7.73 -10.08
C LEU A 188 -2.19 -7.12 -10.11
N LYS A 189 -2.85 -6.87 -8.97
CA LYS A 189 -4.29 -6.54 -8.94
C LYS A 189 -4.58 -5.07 -8.63
N VAL A 190 -3.61 -4.36 -8.06
CA VAL A 190 -3.85 -3.07 -7.40
C VAL A 190 -3.03 -1.93 -8.04
N VAL A 191 -1.92 -2.23 -8.71
CA VAL A 191 -1.17 -1.23 -9.51
C VAL A 191 -2.10 -0.60 -10.56
N GLY A 192 -2.22 0.74 -10.50
CA GLY A 192 -3.13 1.54 -11.34
C GLY A 192 -4.52 1.83 -10.73
N LYS A 193 -4.88 1.21 -9.59
CA LYS A 193 -6.14 1.50 -8.87
C LYS A 193 -5.96 2.40 -7.65
N LEU A 194 -4.79 2.33 -7.02
CA LEU A 194 -4.41 3.20 -5.91
C LEU A 194 -3.64 4.40 -6.43
N ASN A 195 -3.73 5.52 -5.72
CA ASN A 195 -2.84 6.64 -5.97
C ASN A 195 -1.42 6.34 -5.42
N ASP A 196 -0.44 7.15 -5.82
CA ASP A 196 0.95 6.98 -5.43
C ASP A 196 1.16 6.94 -3.91
N GLU A 197 0.49 7.80 -3.15
CA GLU A 197 0.63 7.86 -1.70
C GLU A 197 0.09 6.60 -1.01
N GLN A 198 -1.05 6.10 -1.48
CA GLN A 198 -1.68 4.89 -0.96
C GLN A 198 -0.83 3.65 -1.26
N LEU A 199 -0.24 3.58 -2.46
CA LEU A 199 0.65 2.49 -2.86
C LEU A 199 1.94 2.50 -2.02
N GLU A 200 2.54 3.67 -1.81
CA GLU A 200 3.76 3.81 -1.00
C GLU A 200 3.54 3.41 0.45
N LYS A 201 2.44 3.86 1.08
CA LYS A 201 2.10 3.44 2.45
C LYS A 201 1.98 1.93 2.57
N LEU A 202 1.42 1.30 1.54
CA LEU A 202 1.23 -0.13 1.53
C LEU A 202 2.53 -0.90 1.30
N LYS A 203 3.38 -0.45 0.37
CA LYS A 203 4.73 -1.03 0.19
C LYS A 203 5.56 -0.90 1.45
N SER A 204 5.55 0.28 2.08
CA SER A 204 6.24 0.51 3.35
C SER A 204 5.72 -0.39 4.48
N LEU A 205 4.40 -0.65 4.53
CA LEU A 205 3.86 -1.66 5.44
C LEU A 205 4.48 -3.02 5.16
N LEU A 206 4.33 -3.56 3.95
CA LEU A 206 4.80 -4.91 3.60
C LEU A 206 6.30 -5.07 3.83
N GLU A 207 7.10 -4.07 3.47
CA GLU A 207 8.54 -4.05 3.75
C GLU A 207 8.82 -4.12 5.26
N SER A 208 8.10 -3.34 6.08
CA SER A 208 8.27 -3.40 7.54
C SER A 208 7.87 -4.76 8.13
N LEU A 209 6.80 -5.38 7.63
CA LEU A 209 6.39 -6.72 8.06
C LEU A 209 7.44 -7.77 7.68
N ASN A 210 8.04 -7.66 6.48
CA ASN A 210 9.12 -8.53 6.01
C ASN A 210 10.41 -8.37 6.83
N ILE A 211 10.76 -7.13 7.21
CA ILE A 211 11.90 -6.84 8.10
C ILE A 211 11.66 -7.50 9.46
N ASP A 212 10.48 -7.29 10.05
CA ASP A 212 10.10 -7.88 11.33
C ASP A 212 10.26 -9.41 11.33
N VAL A 213 9.70 -10.09 10.31
CA VAL A 213 9.80 -11.55 10.14
C VAL A 213 11.26 -11.99 9.98
N SER A 214 12.04 -11.27 9.18
CA SER A 214 13.46 -11.57 8.95
C SER A 214 14.29 -11.47 10.23
N GLU A 215 14.03 -10.46 11.06
CA GLU A 215 14.72 -10.30 12.34
C GLU A 215 14.44 -11.45 13.31
N VAL A 216 13.20 -11.94 13.40
CA VAL A 216 12.93 -13.11 14.26
C VAL A 216 13.44 -14.41 13.64
N LYS A 217 13.48 -14.56 12.31
CA LYS A 217 14.16 -15.70 11.66
C LYS A 217 15.64 -15.78 12.04
N ILE A 218 16.33 -14.64 12.16
CA ILE A 218 17.72 -14.58 12.63
C ILE A 218 17.82 -15.11 14.06
N LYS A 219 16.98 -14.60 14.99
CA LYS A 219 16.98 -15.05 16.39
C LYS A 219 16.63 -16.54 16.55
N VAL A 220 15.69 -17.04 15.75
CA VAL A 220 15.34 -18.48 15.73
C VAL A 220 16.53 -19.31 15.30
N ARG A 221 17.26 -18.89 14.26
CA ARG A 221 18.46 -19.60 13.80
C ARG A 221 19.54 -19.64 14.87
N GLU A 222 19.82 -18.50 15.50
CA GLU A 222 20.80 -18.42 16.60
C GLU A 222 20.42 -19.33 17.78
N GLY A 223 19.17 -19.22 18.26
CA GLY A 223 18.68 -20.06 19.35
C GLY A 223 18.65 -21.55 19.00
N LYS A 224 18.35 -21.90 17.74
CA LYS A 224 18.38 -23.27 17.24
C LYS A 224 19.78 -23.86 17.33
N GLU A 225 20.81 -23.15 16.87
CA GLU A 225 22.19 -23.64 16.91
C GLU A 225 22.68 -23.82 18.35
N GLU A 226 22.34 -22.91 19.27
CA GLU A 226 22.63 -23.08 20.70
C GLU A 226 21.95 -24.32 21.30
N LEU A 227 20.67 -24.55 20.95
CA LEU A 227 19.93 -25.72 21.41
C LEU A 227 20.48 -27.02 20.83
N LYS A 228 20.91 -27.04 19.56
CA LYS A 228 21.60 -28.21 18.98
C LYS A 228 22.82 -28.60 19.80
N ILE A 229 23.69 -27.64 20.15
CA ILE A 229 24.87 -27.90 20.98
C ILE A 229 24.46 -28.47 22.35
N ARG A 230 23.41 -27.92 22.95
CA ARG A 230 22.90 -28.36 24.25
C ARG A 230 22.34 -29.79 24.20
N VAL A 231 21.56 -30.12 23.17
CA VAL A 231 21.01 -31.47 22.95
C VAL A 231 22.12 -32.48 22.75
N LYS A 232 23.14 -32.19 21.93
CA LYS A 232 24.33 -33.06 21.77
C LYS A 232 24.97 -33.36 23.12
N LYS A 233 25.12 -32.34 23.96
CA LYS A 233 25.78 -32.46 25.27
C LYS A 233 24.93 -33.19 26.32
N GLU A 234 23.66 -32.82 26.46
CA GLU A 234 22.78 -33.32 27.54
C GLU A 234 22.18 -34.68 27.23
N LYS A 235 21.86 -34.94 25.95
CA LYS A 235 21.20 -36.17 25.49
C LYS A 235 22.16 -37.13 24.78
N GLN A 236 23.44 -36.75 24.64
CA GLN A 236 24.47 -37.54 23.95
C GLN A 236 24.10 -37.88 22.49
N LYS A 237 23.29 -37.04 21.85
CA LYS A 237 22.89 -37.23 20.45
C LYS A 237 24.00 -36.86 19.49
N THR A 238 24.08 -37.62 18.40
CA THR A 238 24.95 -37.39 17.25
C THR A 238 24.39 -36.32 16.32
N ASP A 239 25.23 -35.83 15.41
CA ASP A 239 24.82 -34.89 14.36
C ASP A 239 23.72 -35.47 13.47
N GLU A 240 23.79 -36.78 13.19
CA GLU A 240 22.80 -37.48 12.35
C GLU A 240 21.44 -37.57 13.05
N GLU A 241 21.40 -37.86 14.35
CA GLU A 241 20.15 -37.90 15.11
C GLU A 241 19.50 -36.51 15.24
N ILE A 242 20.30 -35.45 15.30
CA ILE A 242 19.79 -34.08 15.26
C ILE A 242 19.24 -33.75 13.88
N LYS A 243 19.94 -34.16 12.82
CA LYS A 243 19.47 -33.96 11.45
C LYS A 243 18.14 -34.68 11.21
N GLN A 244 18.00 -35.93 11.68
CA GLN A 244 16.73 -36.67 11.63
C GLN A 244 15.62 -35.96 12.41
N LEU A 245 15.95 -35.32 13.54
CA LEU A 245 14.99 -34.50 14.28
C LEU A 245 14.53 -33.29 13.45
N GLU A 246 15.45 -32.56 12.81
CA GLU A 246 15.11 -31.45 11.92
C GLU A 246 14.26 -31.89 10.72
N GLU A 247 14.58 -33.05 10.13
CA GLU A 247 13.84 -33.62 8.99
C GLU A 247 12.38 -33.94 9.32
N LYS A 248 12.06 -34.33 10.58
CA LYS A 248 10.66 -34.56 11.01
C LYS A 248 9.79 -33.32 10.88
N PHE A 249 10.35 -32.13 11.06
CA PHE A 249 9.62 -30.87 10.96
C PHE A 249 9.50 -30.35 9.53
N LYS A 250 10.13 -31.04 8.55
CA LYS A 250 9.98 -30.77 7.12
C LYS A 250 10.25 -29.31 6.71
N VAL A 251 10.98 -28.56 7.53
CA VAL A 251 11.29 -27.14 7.28
C VAL A 251 11.95 -26.96 5.91
N ARG A 252 12.79 -27.92 5.49
CA ARG A 252 13.42 -27.90 4.17
C ARG A 252 12.42 -28.13 3.03
N GLU A 253 11.45 -29.03 3.20
CA GLU A 253 10.39 -29.26 2.21
C GLU A 253 9.55 -28.00 2.04
N VAL A 254 9.14 -27.36 3.15
CA VAL A 254 8.39 -26.10 3.10
C VAL A 254 9.19 -24.96 2.48
N LYS A 255 10.50 -24.83 2.78
CA LYS A 255 11.36 -23.84 2.11
C LYS A 255 11.44 -24.07 0.61
N LYS A 256 11.52 -25.34 0.19
CA LYS A 256 11.53 -25.70 -1.23
C LYS A 256 10.20 -25.36 -1.91
N GLU A 257 9.09 -25.74 -1.30
CA GLU A 257 7.75 -25.44 -1.80
C GLU A 257 7.52 -23.92 -1.90
N ASN A 258 7.90 -23.17 -0.87
CA ASN A 258 7.82 -21.70 -0.87
C ASN A 258 8.64 -21.09 -2.01
N ALA A 259 9.84 -21.63 -2.28
CA ALA A 259 10.68 -21.18 -3.39
C ALA A 259 10.05 -21.52 -4.76
N GLU A 260 9.45 -22.70 -4.90
CA GLU A 260 8.72 -23.09 -6.12
C GLU A 260 7.54 -22.14 -6.38
N GLN A 261 6.75 -21.84 -5.34
CA GLN A 261 5.65 -20.89 -5.43
C GLN A 261 6.15 -19.47 -5.74
N ALA A 262 7.28 -19.04 -5.20
CA ALA A 262 7.89 -17.75 -5.51
C ALA A 262 8.31 -17.65 -6.99
N VAL A 263 8.90 -18.72 -7.54
CA VAL A 263 9.26 -18.81 -8.96
C VAL A 263 8.01 -18.72 -9.84
N GLU A 264 6.92 -19.37 -9.47
CA GLU A 264 5.64 -19.28 -10.19
C GLU A 264 5.10 -17.85 -10.17
N ARG A 265 5.11 -17.18 -9.02
CA ARG A 265 4.68 -15.77 -8.89
C ARG A 265 5.50 -14.83 -9.75
N LEU A 266 6.83 -14.98 -9.74
CA LEU A 266 7.73 -14.20 -10.58
C LEU A 266 7.46 -14.45 -12.08
N ALA A 267 7.16 -15.69 -12.47
CA ALA A 267 6.80 -16.01 -13.84
C ALA A 267 5.49 -15.31 -14.26
N GLN A 268 4.48 -15.27 -13.40
CA GLN A 268 3.24 -14.53 -13.65
C GLN A 268 3.46 -13.02 -13.78
N LYS A 269 4.30 -12.43 -12.89
CA LYS A 269 4.70 -11.02 -12.98
C LYS A 269 5.42 -10.73 -14.31
N LEU A 270 6.37 -11.58 -14.69
CA LEU A 270 7.14 -11.50 -15.93
C LEU A 270 6.23 -11.57 -17.17
N GLU A 271 5.29 -12.51 -17.21
CA GLU A 271 4.34 -12.67 -18.31
C GLU A 271 3.52 -11.39 -18.49
N LYS A 272 2.90 -10.89 -17.42
CA LYS A 272 2.09 -9.68 -17.47
C LYS A 272 2.88 -8.44 -17.91
N LEU A 273 4.12 -8.28 -17.41
CA LEU A 273 4.98 -7.17 -17.83
C LEU A 273 5.43 -7.31 -19.28
N THR A 274 5.65 -8.54 -19.77
CA THR A 274 5.95 -8.82 -21.17
C THR A 274 4.78 -8.41 -22.07
N GLU A 275 3.54 -8.75 -21.69
CA GLU A 275 2.35 -8.31 -22.44
C GLU A 275 2.24 -6.78 -22.50
N ILE A 276 2.50 -6.09 -21.39
CA ILE A 276 2.47 -4.63 -21.34
C ILE A 276 3.55 -4.05 -22.25
N ALA A 277 4.78 -4.54 -22.17
CA ALA A 277 5.88 -4.10 -23.03
C ALA A 277 5.54 -4.29 -24.52
N ASN A 278 4.99 -5.45 -24.90
CA ASN A 278 4.59 -5.72 -26.29
C ASN A 278 3.50 -4.74 -26.78
N LYS A 279 2.46 -4.48 -25.98
CA LYS A 279 1.43 -3.47 -26.32
C LYS A 279 2.00 -2.08 -26.50
N HIS A 280 3.05 -1.73 -25.76
CA HIS A 280 3.73 -0.45 -25.90
C HIS A 280 4.61 -0.42 -27.15
N LYS A 281 5.33 -1.50 -27.45
CA LYS A 281 6.12 -1.68 -28.68
C LYS A 281 5.27 -1.56 -29.94
N GLU A 282 4.08 -2.18 -29.96
CA GLU A 282 3.10 -2.06 -31.05
C GLU A 282 2.63 -0.62 -31.28
N ARG A 283 2.63 0.21 -30.24
CA ARG A 283 2.33 1.65 -30.32
C ARG A 283 3.54 2.50 -30.73
N GLY A 284 4.65 1.87 -31.13
CA GLY A 284 5.88 2.54 -31.50
C GLY A 284 6.61 3.20 -30.33
N ARG A 285 6.48 2.64 -29.12
CA ARG A 285 7.25 3.05 -27.95
C ARG A 285 8.55 2.26 -27.86
N ASP A 286 9.61 2.93 -27.40
CA ASP A 286 10.87 2.25 -27.11
C ASP A 286 10.74 1.47 -25.80
N VAL A 287 10.94 0.17 -25.88
CA VAL A 287 10.86 -0.75 -24.74
C VAL A 287 12.18 -1.49 -24.51
N SER A 288 13.28 -1.04 -25.13
CA SER A 288 14.57 -1.74 -25.12
C SER A 288 15.09 -1.98 -23.71
N GLU A 289 15.01 -0.98 -22.82
CA GLU A 289 15.42 -1.13 -21.42
C GLU A 289 14.56 -2.17 -20.68
N ILE A 290 13.25 -2.18 -20.94
CA ILE A 290 12.32 -3.12 -20.32
C ILE A 290 12.61 -4.54 -20.84
N GLU A 291 12.82 -4.72 -22.14
CA GLU A 291 13.16 -6.02 -22.74
C GLU A 291 14.45 -6.61 -22.14
N VAL A 292 15.48 -5.78 -21.88
CA VAL A 292 16.70 -6.23 -21.19
C VAL A 292 16.38 -6.75 -19.79
N ARG A 293 15.62 -6.01 -18.98
CA ARG A 293 15.21 -6.43 -17.64
C ARG A 293 14.41 -7.75 -17.67
N LEU A 294 13.44 -7.85 -18.59
CA LEU A 294 12.61 -9.06 -18.73
C LEU A 294 13.44 -10.28 -19.15
N ASN A 295 14.44 -10.11 -20.01
CA ASN A 295 15.36 -11.17 -20.39
C ASN A 295 16.25 -11.62 -19.22
N GLU A 296 16.80 -10.67 -18.44
CA GLU A 296 17.59 -10.99 -17.27
C GLU A 296 16.78 -11.81 -16.25
N VAL A 297 15.51 -11.47 -16.05
CA VAL A 297 14.60 -12.24 -15.18
C VAL A 297 14.36 -13.65 -15.72
N ARG A 298 14.20 -13.85 -17.03
CA ARG A 298 14.06 -15.20 -17.63
C ARG A 298 15.27 -16.07 -17.30
N GLU A 299 16.48 -15.52 -17.42
CA GLU A 299 17.70 -16.24 -17.06
C GLU A 299 17.75 -16.58 -15.56
N ILE A 300 17.32 -15.65 -14.69
CA ILE A 300 17.25 -15.89 -13.26
C ILE A 300 16.24 -17.01 -12.95
N LEU A 301 15.06 -17.03 -13.58
CA LEU A 301 14.06 -18.08 -13.37
C LEU A 301 14.58 -19.47 -13.75
N GLU A 302 15.34 -19.60 -14.85
CA GLU A 302 15.94 -20.89 -15.22
C GLU A 302 17.02 -21.34 -14.22
N LYS A 303 17.83 -20.40 -13.71
CA LYS A 303 18.78 -20.68 -12.62
C LYS A 303 18.07 -21.14 -11.36
N LEU A 304 17.00 -20.44 -10.97
CA LEU A 304 16.19 -20.78 -9.80
C LEU A 304 15.58 -22.18 -9.91
N LYS A 305 14.95 -22.53 -11.04
CA LYS A 305 14.40 -23.87 -11.28
C LYS A 305 15.48 -24.96 -11.13
N THR A 306 16.68 -24.71 -11.65
CA THR A 306 17.81 -25.64 -11.56
C THR A 306 18.27 -25.81 -10.11
N GLN A 307 18.50 -24.72 -9.39
CA GLN A 307 18.94 -24.76 -7.99
C GLN A 307 17.92 -25.43 -7.07
N ILE A 308 16.63 -25.11 -7.23
CA ILE A 308 15.53 -25.73 -6.46
C ILE A 308 15.45 -27.23 -6.76
N SER A 309 15.58 -27.63 -8.02
CA SER A 309 15.60 -29.06 -8.42
C SER A 309 16.78 -29.80 -7.79
N ASN A 310 17.95 -29.15 -7.69
CA ASN A 310 19.14 -29.68 -7.04
C ASN A 310 19.12 -29.54 -5.50
N ASN A 311 18.05 -28.98 -4.93
CA ASN A 311 17.87 -28.74 -3.49
C ASN A 311 18.92 -27.77 -2.88
N GLU A 312 19.45 -26.85 -3.70
CA GLU A 312 20.42 -25.81 -3.35
C GLU A 312 19.69 -24.51 -2.97
N LEU A 313 19.17 -24.43 -1.74
CA LEU A 313 18.27 -23.34 -1.31
C LEU A 313 18.96 -22.08 -0.78
N ASP A 314 20.27 -22.13 -0.53
CA ASP A 314 20.98 -21.04 0.19
C ASP A 314 21.03 -19.72 -0.59
N SER A 315 21.10 -19.77 -1.92
CA SER A 315 21.16 -18.58 -2.80
C SER A 315 19.83 -18.24 -3.49
N VAL A 316 18.82 -19.09 -3.31
CA VAL A 316 17.50 -18.95 -3.96
C VAL A 316 16.82 -17.65 -3.54
N LYS A 317 16.92 -17.28 -2.25
CA LYS A 317 16.31 -16.05 -1.75
C LYS A 317 16.88 -14.79 -2.41
N ASP A 318 18.19 -14.71 -2.58
CA ASP A 318 18.86 -13.55 -3.18
C ASP A 318 18.52 -13.41 -4.66
N LEU A 319 18.43 -14.53 -5.38
CA LEU A 319 18.00 -14.56 -6.77
C LEU A 319 16.52 -14.17 -6.94
N ILE A 320 15.63 -14.64 -6.06
CA ILE A 320 14.22 -14.21 -6.04
C ILE A 320 14.14 -12.71 -5.82
N GLN A 321 14.84 -12.17 -4.82
CA GLN A 321 14.85 -10.74 -4.53
C GLN A 321 15.37 -9.91 -5.72
N LYS A 322 16.44 -10.37 -6.38
CA LYS A 322 16.97 -9.72 -7.58
C LYS A 322 15.95 -9.71 -8.72
N ALA A 323 15.30 -10.85 -8.98
CA ALA A 323 14.27 -10.94 -10.01
C ALA A 323 13.08 -10.02 -9.70
N ASP A 324 12.63 -9.98 -8.45
CA ASP A 324 11.52 -9.13 -8.03
C ASP A 324 11.82 -7.64 -8.20
N GLN A 325 13.05 -7.21 -7.85
CA GLN A 325 13.52 -5.84 -8.09
C GLN A 325 13.50 -5.47 -9.59
N LEU A 326 13.93 -6.38 -10.46
CA LEU A 326 13.90 -6.18 -11.92
C LEU A 326 12.46 -6.10 -12.46
N LEU A 327 11.52 -6.79 -11.82
CA LEU A 327 10.09 -6.80 -12.15
C LEU A 327 9.27 -5.71 -11.43
N ASN A 328 9.91 -4.71 -10.81
CA ASN A 328 9.19 -3.65 -10.12
C ASN A 328 8.26 -2.89 -11.09
N PHE A 329 6.96 -3.22 -11.02
CA PHE A 329 5.91 -2.71 -11.91
C PHE A 329 5.88 -1.19 -12.00
N ARG A 330 6.20 -0.49 -10.91
CA ARG A 330 6.16 0.97 -10.87
C ARG A 330 7.22 1.60 -11.77
N GLU A 331 8.43 1.05 -11.75
CA GLU A 331 9.51 1.54 -12.61
C GLU A 331 9.18 1.28 -14.07
N VAL A 332 8.65 0.10 -14.37
CA VAL A 332 8.21 -0.27 -15.72
C VAL A 332 7.07 0.65 -16.18
N PHE A 333 6.04 0.86 -15.37
CA PHE A 333 4.94 1.77 -15.72
C PHE A 333 5.38 3.23 -15.84
N ARG A 334 6.24 3.73 -14.95
CA ARG A 334 6.77 5.11 -15.04
C ARG A 334 7.63 5.32 -16.28
N ALA A 335 8.48 4.34 -16.61
CA ALA A 335 9.25 4.39 -17.85
C ALA A 335 8.33 4.53 -19.06
N LEU A 336 7.16 3.87 -19.01
CA LEU A 336 6.17 3.89 -20.07
C LEU A 336 5.25 5.14 -20.09
N GLU A 337 4.93 5.74 -18.95
CA GLU A 337 4.09 6.96 -18.82
C GLU A 337 4.86 8.25 -19.10
N ASN A 338 6.13 8.34 -18.68
CA ASN A 338 6.95 9.54 -18.92
C ASN A 338 7.16 9.82 -20.43
N GLU A 339 7.06 8.80 -21.27
CA GLU A 339 7.10 8.94 -22.72
C GLU A 339 5.83 9.62 -23.28
N ASP A 340 4.66 9.39 -22.68
CA ASP A 340 3.39 10.01 -23.09
C ASP A 340 3.39 11.51 -22.77
N GLU A 341 3.94 11.93 -21.63
CA GLU A 341 4.16 13.35 -21.33
C GLU A 341 5.14 14.01 -22.30
N ASN A 342 6.23 13.33 -22.65
CA ASN A 342 7.23 13.87 -23.57
C ASN A 342 6.68 14.00 -24.99
N LYS A 343 6.00 12.97 -25.51
CA LYS A 343 5.29 13.03 -26.80
C LYS A 343 4.22 14.11 -26.81
N LEU A 344 3.46 14.28 -25.73
CA LEU A 344 2.47 15.35 -25.60
C LEU A 344 3.13 16.75 -25.61
N ARG A 345 4.30 16.92 -24.98
CA ARG A 345 5.06 18.16 -25.02
C ARG A 345 5.61 18.45 -26.42
N GLU A 346 6.10 17.45 -27.13
CA GLU A 346 6.56 17.59 -28.52
C GLU A 346 5.41 17.95 -29.47
N LEU A 347 4.28 17.26 -29.39
CA LEU A 347 3.07 17.59 -30.16
C LEU A 347 2.58 19.02 -29.90
N LYS A 348 2.63 19.48 -28.64
CA LYS A 348 2.30 20.88 -28.30
C LYS A 348 3.27 21.87 -28.95
N ARG A 349 4.57 21.59 -28.91
CA ARG A 349 5.60 22.42 -29.56
C ARG A 349 5.44 22.47 -31.08
N GLU A 350 5.19 21.33 -31.72
CA GLU A 350 4.96 21.26 -33.16
C GLU A 350 3.71 22.04 -33.57
N LYS A 351 2.62 21.92 -32.79
CA LYS A 351 1.40 22.70 -33.00
C LYS A 351 1.63 24.20 -32.85
N GLU A 352 2.42 24.64 -31.87
CA GLU A 352 2.80 26.05 -31.73
C GLU A 352 3.65 26.55 -32.89
N LEU A 353 4.62 25.76 -33.36
CA LEU A 353 5.45 26.10 -34.52
C LEU A 353 4.60 26.27 -35.78
N LYS A 354 3.72 25.31 -36.07
CA LYS A 354 2.78 25.41 -37.21
C LYS A 354 1.85 26.60 -37.08
N LYS A 355 1.38 26.92 -35.87
CA LYS A 355 0.56 28.12 -35.62
C LYS A 355 1.32 29.40 -35.97
N LYS A 356 2.57 29.54 -35.50
CA LYS A 356 3.42 30.72 -35.80
C LYS A 356 3.72 30.84 -37.30
N GLU A 357 3.94 29.73 -37.99
CA GLU A 357 4.15 29.71 -39.44
C GLU A 357 2.88 30.12 -40.21
N LEU A 358 1.70 29.70 -39.74
CA LEU A 358 0.43 30.13 -40.33
C LEU A 358 0.19 31.63 -40.11
N GLU A 359 0.48 32.14 -38.91
CA GLU A 359 0.35 33.56 -38.58
C GLU A 359 1.30 34.43 -39.42
N SER A 360 2.53 33.99 -39.68
CA SER A 360 3.47 34.72 -40.54
C SER A 360 3.00 34.73 -42.00
N LYS A 361 2.52 33.59 -42.52
CA LYS A 361 1.92 33.49 -43.85
C LYS A 361 0.68 34.37 -44.00
N LEU A 362 -0.17 34.44 -42.98
CA LEU A 362 -1.36 35.29 -42.97
C LEU A 362 -0.96 36.77 -43.06
N LYS A 363 -0.01 37.22 -42.24
CA LYS A 363 0.51 38.61 -42.28
C LYS A 363 1.12 38.96 -43.63
N GLU A 364 1.83 38.03 -44.25
CA GLU A 364 2.39 38.25 -45.59
C GLU A 364 1.29 38.39 -46.66
N LEU A 365 0.25 37.55 -46.59
CA LEU A 365 -0.90 37.64 -47.48
C LEU A 365 -1.68 38.95 -47.28
N GLU A 366 -1.90 39.37 -46.04
CA GLU A 366 -2.53 40.65 -45.70
C GLU A 366 -1.73 41.83 -46.26
N LYS A 367 -0.39 41.82 -46.10
CA LYS A 367 0.49 42.85 -46.66
C LYS A 367 0.41 42.88 -48.19
N ARG A 368 0.50 41.72 -48.85
CA ARG A 368 0.37 41.62 -50.31
C ARG A 368 -1.01 42.10 -50.80
N ARG A 369 -2.07 41.83 -50.05
CA ARG A 369 -3.43 42.30 -50.37
C ARG A 369 -3.54 43.81 -50.21
N ALA A 370 -3.00 44.37 -49.14
CA ALA A 370 -2.96 45.82 -48.92
C ALA A 370 -2.17 46.54 -50.02
N GLU A 371 -1.01 46.01 -50.42
CA GLU A 371 -0.21 46.54 -51.53
C GLU A 371 -0.96 46.50 -52.87
N LYS A 372 -1.70 45.40 -53.16
CA LYS A 372 -2.54 45.32 -54.35
C LYS A 372 -3.68 46.33 -54.33
N LEU A 373 -4.39 46.44 -53.22
CA LEU A 373 -5.48 47.41 -53.05
C LEU A 373 -4.98 48.85 -53.16
N SER A 374 -3.81 49.17 -52.60
CA SER A 374 -3.17 50.48 -52.74
C SER A 374 -2.87 50.81 -54.20
N LYS A 375 -2.29 49.86 -54.95
CA LYS A 375 -2.01 50.04 -56.39
C LYS A 375 -3.27 50.15 -57.22
N GLU A 376 -4.33 49.43 -56.87
CA GLU A 376 -5.63 49.54 -57.54
C GLU A 376 -6.30 50.88 -57.25
N ALA A 377 -6.20 51.38 -56.00
CA ALA A 377 -6.70 52.70 -55.61
C ALA A 377 -5.93 53.83 -56.30
N GLU A 378 -4.59 53.76 -56.37
CA GLU A 378 -3.75 54.73 -57.12
C GLU A 378 -4.18 54.78 -58.59
N LYS A 379 -4.31 53.63 -59.26
CA LYS A 379 -4.77 53.57 -60.65
C LYS A 379 -6.19 54.08 -60.86
N ALA A 380 -7.07 53.89 -59.87
CA ALA A 380 -8.43 54.42 -59.94
C ALA A 380 -8.44 55.96 -59.76
N LEU A 381 -7.54 56.49 -58.94
CA LEU A 381 -7.35 57.92 -58.73
C LEU A 381 -6.79 58.59 -59.99
N GLU A 382 -5.73 58.02 -60.59
CA GLU A 382 -5.17 58.49 -61.86
C GLU A 382 -6.23 58.54 -62.97
N ARG A 383 -7.07 57.50 -63.09
CA ARG A 383 -8.18 57.49 -64.05
C ARG A 383 -9.27 58.52 -63.75
N ALA A 384 -9.51 58.84 -62.48
CA ALA A 384 -10.49 59.84 -62.08
C ALA A 384 -9.98 61.27 -62.34
N GLU A 385 -8.67 61.50 -62.17
CA GLU A 385 -8.01 62.75 -62.55
C GLU A 385 -8.01 62.95 -64.08
N GLU A 386 -7.73 61.90 -64.86
CA GLU A 386 -7.85 61.94 -66.33
C GLU A 386 -9.29 62.24 -66.80
N LEU A 387 -10.33 61.78 -66.09
CA LEU A 387 -11.73 62.07 -66.41
C LEU A 387 -12.18 63.46 -65.94
N GLY A 388 -11.58 64.01 -64.88
CA GLY A 388 -11.84 65.38 -64.41
C GLY A 388 -11.22 66.45 -65.31
N GLU A 389 -10.07 66.16 -65.93
CA GLU A 389 -9.44 67.06 -66.92
C GLU A 389 -10.21 67.13 -68.26
N ASP A 390 -11.08 66.16 -68.55
CA ASP A 390 -11.95 66.17 -69.72
C ASP A 390 -13.29 66.88 -69.47
N GLU A 391 -13.81 66.92 -68.22
CA GLU A 391 -14.99 67.74 -67.88
C GLU A 391 -14.68 69.25 -67.90
N ASP A 392 -13.47 69.67 -67.51
CA ASP A 392 -13.03 71.06 -67.63
C ASP A 392 -12.77 71.51 -69.09
N ARG A 393 -12.72 70.57 -70.05
CA ARG A 393 -12.62 70.86 -71.50
C ARG A 393 -13.96 70.86 -72.23
N GLU A 394 -15.01 70.26 -71.68
CA GLU A 394 -16.35 70.32 -72.29
C GLU A 394 -17.20 71.51 -71.81
N GLU A 395 -16.86 72.20 -70.72
CA GLU A 395 -17.55 73.45 -70.34
C GLU A 395 -17.11 74.69 -71.13
N GLU A 396 -16.01 74.65 -71.87
CA GLU A 396 -15.51 75.79 -72.67
C GLU A 396 -16.08 75.86 -74.11
N ASN A 397 -17.04 74.99 -74.48
CA ASN A 397 -17.63 75.00 -75.82
C ASN A 397 -19.15 74.74 -75.84
N LYS A 398 -19.92 75.55 -75.09
CA LYS A 398 -21.34 75.78 -75.41
C LYS A 398 -21.49 77.14 -76.10
N PRO A 399 -22.05 77.20 -77.33
CA PRO A 399 -22.31 78.45 -78.01
C PRO A 399 -23.46 79.21 -77.31
N GLU A 400 -23.19 80.44 -76.92
CA GLU A 400 -24.20 81.46 -76.64
C GLU A 400 -25.05 81.73 -77.88
N ARG A 401 -26.28 81.23 -77.89
CA ARG A 401 -27.46 81.88 -78.50
C ARG A 401 -28.63 81.54 -77.55
N GLY A 402 -29.22 82.47 -76.79
CA GLY A 402 -29.56 83.85 -77.10
C GLY A 402 -31.08 83.94 -77.13
N ALA A 403 -31.72 84.08 -75.97
CA ALA A 403 -33.16 84.27 -75.85
C ALA A 403 -33.49 85.76 -75.66
N LYS A 404 -33.60 86.48 -76.79
CA LYS A 404 -34.50 87.63 -77.00
C LYS A 404 -35.31 87.24 -78.23
N ALA A 405 -36.56 86.80 -78.07
CA ALA A 405 -37.75 87.64 -77.98
C ALA A 405 -37.92 88.50 -79.25
N GLU A 406 -38.83 88.09 -80.12
CA GLU A 406 -39.43 89.00 -81.09
C GLU A 406 -40.94 88.83 -81.08
N SER A 407 -41.59 89.96 -80.90
CA SER A 407 -43.04 90.14 -80.83
C SER A 407 -43.68 90.01 -82.21
N GLU A 408 -44.80 89.30 -82.23
CA GLU A 408 -46.00 89.53 -83.03
C GLU A 408 -46.03 89.27 -84.56
N ARG A 409 -47.24 88.78 -84.94
CA ARG A 409 -47.88 88.63 -86.27
C ARG A 409 -47.63 87.28 -86.95
N THR A 410 -48.62 86.48 -87.35
CA THR A 410 -50.04 86.73 -87.65
C THR A 410 -50.78 85.38 -87.85
N GLU A 411 -52.08 85.39 -87.53
CA GLU A 411 -53.22 84.74 -88.21
C GLU A 411 -53.43 83.22 -88.32
N ASN A 412 -54.65 82.88 -87.85
CA ASN A 412 -55.61 81.82 -88.19
C ASN A 412 -55.39 80.38 -87.72
#